data_AF-A0A957TIN8-F1
#
_entry.id   AF-A0A957TIN8-F1
#
_cell.length_a   1.000
_cell.length_b   1.000
_cell.length_c   1.000
_cell.angle_alpha   90.00
_cell.angle_beta   90.00
_cell.angle_gamma   90.00
#
_symmetry.space_group_name_H-M   'P 1'
#
loop_
_entity.id
_entity.type
_entity.pdbx_description
1 polymer ?
#
loop_
_entity_poly.entity_id
_entity_poly.type
_entity_poly.pdbx_seq_one_letter_code
_entity_poly.pdbx_strand_id
1 'polypeptide(L)' 'MKIPRVSIIMPAYNQARYIAEAIQSVLEQSYPDWELIIVDDGSTD' A
#
# COMPACT_ATOMS: atom_id res chain seq x y z
N MET A 1 -19.50 7.16 3.81
CA MET A 1 -18.35 6.26 3.57
C MET A 1 -18.48 5.07 4.51
N LYS A 2 -18.17 3.86 4.03
CA LYS A 2 -18.15 2.64 4.85
C LYS A 2 -16.71 2.45 5.34
N ILE A 3 -16.54 2.09 6.61
CA ILE A 3 -15.20 1.83 7.18
C ILE A 3 -14.76 0.46 6.67
N PRO A 4 -13.58 0.36 6.01
CA PRO A 4 -13.06 -0.92 5.53
C PRO A 4 -12.75 -1.85 6.72
N ARG A 5 -12.87 -3.15 6.50
CA ARG A 5 -12.63 -4.15 7.56
C ARG A 5 -11.14 -4.41 7.79
N VAL A 6 -10.31 -4.11 6.80
CA VAL A 6 -8.87 -4.31 6.83
C VAL A 6 -8.19 -3.05 6.30
N SER A 7 -7.19 -2.56 7.04
CA SER A 7 -6.31 -1.49 6.60
C SER A 7 -4.90 -2.05 6.46
N ILE A 8 -4.31 -1.89 5.27
CA ILE A 8 -2.94 -2.30 4.97
C ILE A 8 -2.09 -1.04 5.00
N ILE A 9 -1.08 -1.01 5.86
CA ILE A 9 -0.18 0.14 6.01
C ILE A 9 1.17 -0.23 5.39
N MET A 10 1.61 0.55 4.42
CA MET A 10 2.85 0.34 3.68
C MET A 10 3.76 1.57 3.84
N PRO A 11 4.65 1.58 4.86
CA PRO A 11 5.71 2.58 4.91
C PRO A 11 6.70 2.34 3.77
N ALA A 12 7.06 3.40 3.06
CA ALA A 12 8.03 3.38 1.98
C ALA A 12 9.05 4.50 2.20
N TYR A 13 10.33 4.11 2.22
CA TYR A 13 11.46 5.04 2.18
C TYR A 13 12.49 4.52 1.20
N ASN A 14 12.76 5.31 0.17
CA ASN A 14 13.65 4.96 -0.94
C ASN A 14 13.35 3.58 -1.55
N GLN A 15 12.11 3.38 -1.99
CA GLN A 15 11.62 2.12 -2.54
C GLN A 15 11.19 2.22 -4.00
N ALA A 16 11.67 3.21 -4.77
CA ALA A 16 11.23 3.43 -6.15
C ALA A 16 11.31 2.16 -7.02
N ARG A 17 12.31 1.31 -6.76
CA ARG A 17 12.51 0.04 -7.46
C ARG A 17 11.41 -1.01 -7.21
N TYR A 18 10.79 -1.03 -6.03
CA TYR A 18 9.91 -2.14 -5.60
C TYR A 18 8.48 -1.71 -5.31
N ILE A 19 8.24 -0.40 -5.12
CA ILE A 19 6.94 0.12 -4.67
C ILE A 19 5.81 -0.27 -5.62
N ALA A 20 6.06 -0.29 -6.93
CA ALA A 20 5.06 -0.68 -7.92
C ALA A 20 4.65 -2.15 -7.80
N GLU A 21 5.61 -3.06 -7.67
CA GLU A 21 5.35 -4.50 -7.49
C GLU A 21 4.64 -4.77 -6.17
N ALA A 22 5.05 -4.08 -5.10
CA ALA A 22 4.42 -4.19 -3.78
C ALA A 22 2.94 -3.75 -3.82
N ILE A 23 2.64 -2.60 -4.45
CA ILE A 23 1.25 -2.14 -4.64
C ILE A 23 0.45 -3.16 -5.45
N GLN A 24 1.02 -3.68 -6.54
CA GLN A 24 0.35 -4.66 -7.39
C GLN A 24 -0.03 -5.92 -6.60
N SER A 25 0.87 -6.41 -5.73
CA SER A 25 0.58 -7.58 -4.89
C SER A 25 -0.60 -7.36 -3.91
N VAL A 26 -0.82 -6.12 -3.47
CA VAL A 26 -1.95 -5.75 -2.60
C VAL A 26 -3.23 -5.56 -3.42
N LEU A 27 -3.13 -5.09 -4.66
CA LEU A 27 -4.29 -4.99 -5.55
C LEU A 27 -4.85 -6.36 -5.95
N GLU A 28 -4.03 -7.40 -5.95
CA GLU A 28 -4.40 -8.78 -6.31
C GLU A 28 -5.07 -9.58 -5.17
N GLN A 29 -5.39 -8.94 -4.04
CA GLN A 29 -6.07 -9.59 -2.93
C GLN A 29 -7.50 -10.01 -3.31
N SER A 30 -7.89 -11.22 -2.92
CA SER A 30 -9.23 -11.76 -3.16
C SER A 30 -10.29 -11.22 -2.19
N TYR A 31 -9.87 -10.62 -1.08
CA TYR A 31 -10.77 -9.98 -0.14
C TYR A 31 -11.22 -8.61 -0.66
N PRO A 32 -12.51 -8.25 -0.63
CA PRO A 32 -13.00 -7.06 -1.32
C PRO A 32 -13.11 -5.78 -0.46
N ASP A 33 -12.94 -5.84 0.86
CA ASP A 33 -13.28 -4.74 1.79
C ASP A 33 -12.05 -4.25 2.58
N TRP A 34 -11.09 -3.66 1.86
CA TRP A 34 -9.83 -3.17 2.41
C TRP A 34 -9.47 -1.77 1.89
N GLU A 35 -8.54 -1.12 2.59
CA GLU A 35 -7.82 0.08 2.13
C GLU A 35 -6.30 -0.13 2.23
N LEU A 36 -5.56 0.50 1.31
CA LEU A 36 -4.09 0.55 1.34
C LEU A 36 -3.67 1.99 1.61
N ILE A 37 -2.92 2.18 2.69
CA ILE A 37 -2.35 3.46 3.11
C ILE A 37 -0.84 3.36 2.92
N ILE A 38 -0.31 4.15 1.99
CA ILE A 38 1.13 4.23 1.73
C ILE A 38 1.65 5.48 2.43
N VAL A 39 2.69 5.30 3.24
CA VAL A 39 3.33 6.39 3.98
C VAL A 39 4.75 6.56 3.44
N ASP A 40 4.96 7.64 2.69
CA ASP A 40 6.31 8.04 2.30
C ASP A 40 6.97 8.81 3.45
N ASP A 41 8.09 8.28 3.95
CA ASP A 41 8.85 8.87 5.06
C ASP A 41 9.99 9.79 4.56
N GLY A 42 9.69 10.57 3.51
CA GLY A 42 10.62 11.54 2.93
C GLY A 42 11.64 10.94 1.96
N SER A 43 11.19 10.03 1.10
CA SER A 43 12.05 9.45 0.05
C SER A 43 12.67 10.52 -0.85
N THR A 44 13.86 10.20 -1.38
CA THR A 44 14.65 11.06 -2.26
C THR A 44 15.06 10.37 -3.57
N ASP A 45 14.59 9.15 -3.77
CA ASP A 45 14.92 8.29 -4.93
C ASP A 45 13.86 8.31 -6.04
#